data_AF-A0A0H1RFL8-F1
#
_entry.id   AF-A0A0H1RFL8-F1
#
_cell.length_a   1.000
_cell.length_b   1.000
_cell.length_c   1.000
_cell.angle_alpha   90.00
_cell.angle_beta   90.00
_cell.angle_gamma   90.00
#
_symmetry.space_group_name_H-M   'P 1'
#
loop_
_entity.id
_entity.type
_entity.pdbx_description
1 polymer ?
#
loop_
_entity_poly.entity_id
_entity_poly.type
_entity_poly.pdbx_seq_one_letter_code
_entity_poly.pdbx_strand_id
1 'polypeptide(L)'
;MTITRKIELRSHDTSIGIWQDDPNDPTFEREIYGGLNRLLRDLGWTVGQDPKVHKRHRILSPQNRLAKRGDLRAKIRITGRAIEVTVWAETWPIDNPNGREYDFGKLARMTYLDRLRFRLLHRRIAAWLQERAIVAIAAPGRSELPSVGGITAAEYIARDYAASVHKDKELGRPVPRYAYNCTSRDERTIEHGSKVWFLDRKGRICRGTAFYNINNMWWVVVGAYGLRNLATHEILVEKPEGLRVKRNERARRERLEAELSKAVIAMNFERAATLRRVLFGDAPVFLIWSKEKDAYYRSCSAGYTTDASRAGRYLRDEAERIVAPHDFLTIIDPTAVAA
;
A
#
# COMPACT_ATOMS: atom_id res chain seq x y z
N MET A 1 18.48 42.05 12.14
CA MET A 1 17.08 41.80 12.52
C MET A 1 16.73 40.38 12.09
N THR A 2 16.41 39.50 13.03
CA THR A 2 15.92 38.15 12.72
C THR A 2 14.48 38.29 12.25
N ILE A 3 14.27 38.31 10.93
CA ILE A 3 12.93 38.37 10.36
C ILE A 3 12.27 37.02 10.66
N THR A 4 11.32 37.00 11.59
CA THR A 4 10.51 35.81 11.87
C THR A 4 9.51 35.63 10.73
N ARG A 5 9.92 34.90 9.69
CA ARG A 5 9.07 34.62 8.52
C ARG A 5 7.96 33.65 8.87
N LYS A 6 6.75 33.89 8.35
CA LYS A 6 5.65 32.93 8.35
C LYS A 6 5.52 32.32 6.97
N ILE A 7 5.66 31.00 6.89
CA ILE A 7 5.62 30.25 5.64
C ILE A 7 4.60 29.14 5.76
N GLU A 8 3.78 28.95 4.73
CA GLU A 8 2.92 27.80 4.58
C GLU A 8 3.54 26.80 3.60
N LEU A 9 3.70 25.55 4.03
CA LEU A 9 4.16 24.45 3.19
C LEU A 9 2.94 23.63 2.74
N ARG A 10 2.62 23.73 1.45
CA ARG A 10 1.55 22.98 0.78
C ARG A 10 2.15 21.82 0.00
N SER A 11 1.42 20.70 -0.07
CA SER A 11 1.86 19.56 -0.87
C SER A 11 0.68 18.87 -1.52
N HIS A 12 0.83 18.55 -2.79
CA HIS A 12 -0.18 17.87 -3.57
C HIS A 12 0.49 16.95 -4.59
N ASP A 13 0.24 15.65 -4.50
CA ASP A 13 0.88 14.60 -5.31
C ASP A 13 2.43 14.66 -5.22
N THR A 14 3.08 15.31 -6.19
CA THR A 14 4.55 15.49 -6.26
C THR A 14 4.98 16.95 -6.30
N SER A 15 4.02 17.87 -6.10
CA SER A 15 4.25 19.30 -6.03
C SER A 15 4.36 19.75 -4.57
N ILE A 16 5.38 20.56 -4.31
CA ILE A 16 5.65 21.19 -3.01
C ILE A 16 5.55 22.70 -3.23
N GLY A 17 4.54 23.32 -2.62
CA GLY A 17 4.35 24.76 -2.63
C GLY A 17 4.86 25.37 -1.33
N ILE A 18 5.73 26.37 -1.42
CA ILE A 18 6.22 27.15 -0.28
C ILE A 18 5.63 28.55 -0.45
N TRP A 19 4.74 28.95 0.45
CA TRP A 19 4.02 30.21 0.36
C TRP A 19 4.42 31.11 1.53
N GLN A 20 5.05 32.25 1.24
CA GLN A 20 5.33 33.24 2.27
C GLN A 20 4.11 34.15 2.48
N ASP A 21 3.84 34.48 3.75
CA ASP A 21 2.75 35.38 4.12
C ASP A 21 3.00 36.80 3.61
N ASP A 22 4.17 37.37 3.92
CA ASP A 22 4.59 38.70 3.48
C ASP A 22 4.97 38.73 1.98
N PRO A 23 4.21 39.42 1.11
CA PRO A 23 4.49 39.53 -0.30
C PRO A 23 5.71 40.40 -0.64
N ASN A 24 6.13 41.27 0.28
CA ASN A 24 7.10 42.34 0.01
C ASN A 24 8.48 42.06 0.59
N ASP A 25 8.73 40.86 1.14
CA ASP A 25 10.04 40.51 1.69
C ASP A 25 11.12 40.41 0.59
N PRO A 26 12.06 41.38 0.51
CA PRO A 26 13.07 41.40 -0.54
C PRO A 26 14.12 40.30 -0.37
N THR A 27 14.15 39.63 0.78
CA THR A 27 15.12 38.59 1.11
C THR A 27 14.63 37.18 0.78
N PHE A 28 13.34 37.00 0.49
CA PHE A 28 12.73 35.69 0.21
C PHE A 28 13.41 34.95 -0.95
N GLU A 29 13.66 35.65 -2.06
CA GLU A 29 14.32 35.07 -3.23
C GLU A 29 15.75 34.58 -2.88
N ARG A 30 16.53 35.39 -2.16
CA ARG A 30 17.91 35.06 -1.84
C ARG A 30 18.01 33.97 -0.76
N GLU A 31 17.26 34.11 0.31
CA GLU A 31 17.40 33.27 1.50
C GLU A 31 16.62 31.97 1.38
N ILE A 32 15.39 32.02 0.85
CA ILE A 32 14.55 30.82 0.70
C ILE A 32 14.78 30.16 -0.65
N TYR A 33 14.57 30.85 -1.78
CA TYR A 33 14.76 30.21 -3.09
C TYR A 33 16.23 29.89 -3.40
N GLY A 34 17.15 30.83 -3.15
CA GLY A 34 18.59 30.59 -3.25
C GLY A 34 19.09 29.55 -2.22
N GLY A 35 18.52 29.55 -1.02
CA GLY A 35 18.80 28.53 0.01
C GLY A 35 18.33 27.13 -0.37
N LEU A 36 17.11 27.00 -0.91
CA LEU A 36 16.55 25.74 -1.39
C LEU A 36 17.39 25.13 -2.51
N ASN A 37 17.85 25.96 -3.46
CA ASN A 37 18.76 25.51 -4.51
C ASN A 37 20.09 24.97 -3.95
N ARG A 38 20.61 25.55 -2.85
CA ARG A 38 21.81 25.04 -2.16
C ARG A 38 21.51 23.72 -1.44
N LEU A 39 20.42 23.66 -0.66
CA LEU A 39 19.97 22.44 0.00
C LEU A 39 19.87 21.27 -0.98
N LEU A 40 19.27 21.49 -2.16
CA LEU A 40 19.16 20.45 -3.17
C LEU A 40 20.54 19.95 -3.65
N ARG A 41 21.49 20.86 -3.87
CA ARG A 41 22.87 20.48 -4.24
C ARG A 41 23.55 19.69 -3.12
N ASP A 42 23.38 20.10 -1.87
CA ASP A 42 23.92 19.39 -0.70
C ASP A 42 23.31 17.98 -0.54
N LEU A 43 22.04 17.84 -0.92
CA LEU A 43 21.35 16.55 -1.01
C LEU A 43 21.75 15.73 -2.26
N GLY A 44 22.71 16.19 -3.06
CA GLY A 44 23.23 15.49 -4.24
C GLY A 44 22.40 15.67 -5.52
N TRP A 45 21.59 16.72 -5.62
CA TRP A 45 20.92 17.08 -6.87
C TRP A 45 21.82 17.95 -7.75
N THR A 46 21.85 17.68 -9.05
CA THR A 46 22.43 18.61 -10.02
C THR A 46 21.37 19.67 -10.34
N VAL A 47 21.55 20.90 -9.87
CA VAL A 47 20.63 22.03 -10.10
C VAL A 47 21.21 22.98 -11.13
N GLY A 48 20.51 23.16 -12.26
CA GLY A 48 20.91 24.03 -13.37
C GLY A 48 19.79 24.97 -13.82
N GLN A 49 20.11 25.80 -14.82
CA GLN A 49 19.11 26.63 -15.50
C GLN A 49 18.15 25.74 -16.30
N ASP A 50 16.87 26.10 -16.35
CA ASP A 50 15.94 25.46 -17.28
C ASP A 50 16.29 25.91 -18.72
N PRO A 51 16.74 25.01 -19.59
CA PRO A 51 17.18 25.37 -20.94
C PRO A 51 16.02 25.87 -21.82
N LYS A 52 14.79 25.37 -21.60
CA LYS A 52 13.61 25.81 -22.36
C LYS A 52 13.27 27.25 -22.00
N VAL A 53 13.27 27.57 -20.71
CA VAL A 53 13.01 28.94 -20.22
C VAL A 53 14.16 29.88 -20.60
N HIS A 54 15.42 29.46 -20.46
CA HIS A 54 16.55 30.30 -20.82
C HIS A 54 16.53 30.71 -22.30
N LYS A 55 16.19 29.78 -23.20
CA LYS A 55 16.13 30.02 -24.65
C LYS A 55 14.95 30.91 -25.06
N ARG A 56 13.76 30.71 -24.48
CA ARG A 56 12.53 31.41 -24.91
C ARG A 56 12.21 32.66 -24.08
N HIS A 57 12.60 32.67 -22.81
CA HIS A 57 12.24 33.68 -21.81
C HIS A 57 13.43 33.97 -20.88
N ARG A 58 14.51 34.53 -21.44
CA ARG A 58 15.77 34.79 -20.73
C ARG A 58 15.59 35.58 -19.42
N ILE A 59 14.65 36.53 -19.39
CA ILE A 59 14.32 37.33 -18.20
C ILE A 59 13.76 36.51 -17.03
N LEU A 60 13.11 35.38 -17.31
CA LEU A 60 12.56 34.47 -16.30
C LEU A 60 13.56 33.37 -15.90
N SER A 61 14.69 33.27 -16.59
CA SER A 61 15.71 32.25 -16.34
C SER A 61 16.23 32.25 -14.89
N PRO A 62 16.46 33.39 -14.20
CA PRO A 62 16.89 33.37 -12.80
C PRO A 62 15.87 32.67 -11.86
N GLN A 63 14.58 32.84 -12.15
CA GLN A 63 13.47 32.37 -11.34
C GLN A 63 13.04 30.93 -11.65
N ASN A 64 13.67 30.28 -12.64
CA ASN A 64 13.36 28.91 -13.06
C ASN A 64 14.62 28.05 -13.05
N ARG A 65 14.57 26.92 -12.35
CA ARG A 65 15.64 25.92 -12.27
C ARG A 65 15.11 24.54 -12.59
N LEU A 66 15.97 23.74 -13.19
CA LEU A 66 15.74 22.32 -13.42
C LEU A 66 16.80 21.54 -12.66
N ALA A 67 16.37 20.53 -11.92
CA ALA A 67 17.22 19.70 -11.10
C ALA A 67 17.06 18.22 -11.45
N LYS A 68 18.14 17.45 -11.30
CA LYS A 68 18.13 16.00 -11.50
C LYS A 68 18.87 15.25 -10.41
N ARG A 69 18.39 14.06 -10.07
CA ARG A 69 19.07 13.10 -9.18
C ARG A 69 18.63 11.67 -9.50
N GLY A 70 19.52 10.88 -10.11
CA GLY A 70 19.16 9.56 -10.65
C GLY A 70 18.02 9.69 -11.67
N ASP A 71 16.97 8.91 -11.48
CA ASP A 71 15.77 8.92 -12.35
C ASP A 71 14.79 10.04 -12.02
N LEU A 72 15.01 10.79 -10.93
CA LEU A 72 14.17 11.91 -10.55
C LEU A 72 14.60 13.19 -11.26
N ARG A 73 13.60 13.97 -11.64
CA ARG A 73 13.70 15.34 -12.14
C ARG A 73 12.85 16.24 -11.27
N ALA A 74 13.27 17.48 -11.10
CA ALA A 74 12.49 18.49 -10.40
C ALA A 74 12.57 19.81 -11.14
N LYS A 75 11.45 20.52 -11.19
CA LYS A 75 11.37 21.90 -11.67
C LYS A 75 11.09 22.78 -10.47
N ILE A 76 11.88 23.84 -10.33
CA ILE A 76 11.80 24.76 -9.21
C ILE A 76 11.55 26.13 -9.80
N ARG A 77 10.47 26.78 -9.38
CA ARG A 77 10.09 28.10 -9.83
C ARG A 77 9.75 28.99 -8.65
N ILE A 78 10.23 30.23 -8.67
CA ILE A 78 9.75 31.27 -7.76
C ILE A 78 8.86 32.25 -8.54
N THR A 79 7.73 32.63 -7.94
CA THR A 79 6.80 33.63 -8.45
C THR A 79 6.39 34.54 -7.29
N GLY A 80 6.99 35.73 -7.20
CA GLY A 80 6.78 36.65 -6.09
C GLY A 80 7.05 35.97 -4.74
N ARG A 81 6.00 35.78 -3.95
CA ARG A 81 6.05 35.16 -2.60
C ARG A 81 5.90 33.64 -2.56
N ALA A 82 5.85 32.99 -3.72
CA ALA A 82 5.60 31.55 -3.82
C ALA A 82 6.75 30.84 -4.50
N ILE A 83 7.17 29.70 -3.96
CA ILE A 83 8.09 28.77 -4.62
C ILE A 83 7.35 27.46 -4.87
N GLU A 84 7.44 26.94 -6.08
CA GLU A 84 6.87 25.67 -6.48
C GLU A 84 8.00 24.71 -6.87
N VAL A 85 8.02 23.53 -6.24
CA VAL A 85 8.89 22.42 -6.60
C VAL A 85 8.01 21.29 -7.11
N THR A 86 8.11 20.95 -8.39
CA THR A 86 7.38 19.83 -8.98
C THR A 86 8.36 18.72 -9.35
N VAL A 87 8.14 17.52 -8.83
CA VAL A 87 9.04 16.37 -9.01
C VAL A 87 8.39 15.29 -9.88
N TRP A 88 9.15 14.68 -10.79
CA TRP A 88 8.71 13.52 -11.56
C TRP A 88 9.84 12.51 -11.74
N ALA A 89 9.52 11.26 -12.01
CA ALA A 89 10.50 10.23 -12.36
C ALA A 89 10.46 9.96 -13.87
N GLU A 90 11.59 9.52 -14.44
CA GLU A 90 11.67 9.13 -15.85
C GLU A 90 11.33 7.65 -16.10
N THR A 91 10.97 6.91 -15.05
CA THR A 91 10.81 5.45 -15.08
C THR A 91 9.50 4.94 -15.69
N TRP A 92 8.44 5.75 -15.77
CA TRP A 92 7.12 5.30 -16.26
C TRP A 92 6.90 5.70 -17.74
N PRO A 93 6.01 5.04 -18.50
CA PRO A 93 5.69 5.44 -19.88
C PRO A 93 5.02 6.82 -19.96
N ILE A 94 5.37 7.64 -20.95
CA ILE A 94 4.78 8.98 -21.13
C ILE A 94 3.30 8.85 -21.52
N ASP A 95 2.44 9.61 -20.84
CA ASP A 95 1.00 9.67 -21.11
C ASP A 95 0.62 11.02 -21.73
N ASN A 96 1.17 12.11 -21.19
CA ASN A 96 0.97 13.46 -21.72
C ASN A 96 1.95 13.77 -22.88
N PRO A 97 1.47 14.28 -24.03
CA PRO A 97 2.34 14.70 -25.16
C PRO A 97 3.41 15.73 -24.78
N ASN A 98 3.17 16.54 -23.74
CA ASN A 98 4.11 17.55 -23.26
C ASN A 98 5.19 16.97 -22.32
N GLY A 99 5.14 15.67 -22.03
CA GLY A 99 6.11 14.93 -21.23
C GLY A 99 5.66 14.67 -19.78
N ARG A 100 6.44 13.84 -19.08
CA ARG A 100 6.14 13.34 -17.72
C ARG A 100 5.96 14.41 -16.64
N GLU A 101 6.52 15.60 -16.86
CA GLU A 101 6.29 16.79 -16.01
C GLU A 101 4.80 17.12 -15.88
N TYR A 102 4.00 16.80 -16.91
CA TYR A 102 2.59 17.14 -17.01
C TYR A 102 1.65 15.94 -16.81
N ASP A 103 2.18 14.76 -16.49
CA ASP A 103 1.35 13.58 -16.16
C ASP A 103 0.63 13.77 -14.81
N PHE A 104 -0.58 13.23 -14.68
CA PHE A 104 -1.32 13.23 -13.41
C PHE A 104 -0.97 12.01 -12.53
N GLY A 105 -1.10 12.16 -11.21
CA GLY A 105 -0.89 11.08 -10.25
C GLY A 105 0.54 10.56 -10.24
N LYS A 106 1.52 11.47 -10.37
CA LYS A 106 2.93 11.13 -10.55
C LYS A 106 3.47 10.30 -9.38
N LEU A 107 3.02 10.58 -8.15
CA LEU A 107 3.46 9.83 -6.98
C LEU A 107 3.04 8.36 -7.07
N ALA A 108 1.83 8.07 -7.54
CA ALA A 108 1.35 6.71 -7.71
C ALA A 108 2.12 5.97 -8.81
N ARG A 109 2.52 6.68 -9.88
CA ARG A 109 3.31 6.15 -11.00
C ARG A 109 4.79 5.92 -10.68
N MET A 110 5.34 6.63 -9.68
CA MET A 110 6.72 6.42 -9.23
C MET A 110 6.95 5.00 -8.71
N THR A 111 8.16 4.47 -8.96
CA THR A 111 8.62 3.23 -8.33
C THR A 111 8.63 3.37 -6.80
N TYR A 112 8.64 2.26 -6.07
CA TYR A 112 8.68 2.29 -4.61
C TYR A 112 9.86 3.13 -4.07
N LEU A 113 11.05 2.96 -4.64
CA LEU A 113 12.25 3.68 -4.21
C LEU A 113 12.16 5.18 -4.54
N ASP A 114 11.63 5.55 -5.70
CA ASP A 114 11.48 6.95 -6.09
C ASP A 114 10.44 7.67 -5.24
N ARG A 115 9.34 6.99 -4.88
CA ARG A 115 8.39 7.51 -3.88
C ARG A 115 9.06 7.78 -2.54
N LEU A 116 9.90 6.87 -2.06
CA LEU A 116 10.64 7.07 -0.80
C LEU A 116 11.62 8.24 -0.89
N ARG A 117 12.34 8.37 -2.02
CA ARG A 117 13.27 9.49 -2.27
C ARG A 117 12.52 10.83 -2.31
N PHE A 118 11.38 10.90 -2.97
CA PHE A 118 10.53 12.10 -2.97
C PHE A 118 10.05 12.47 -1.56
N ARG A 119 9.51 11.51 -0.80
CA ARG A 119 9.10 11.75 0.59
C ARG A 119 10.26 12.20 1.47
N LEU A 120 11.44 11.64 1.28
CA LEU A 120 12.65 12.08 1.99
C LEU A 120 13.03 13.52 1.60
N LEU A 121 12.97 13.87 0.32
CA LEU A 121 13.22 15.24 -0.14
C LEU A 121 12.25 16.21 0.52
N HIS A 122 10.95 15.91 0.49
CA HIS A 122 9.91 16.72 1.12
C HIS A 122 10.21 16.98 2.60
N ARG A 123 10.53 15.94 3.37
CA ARG A 123 10.95 16.06 4.78
C ARG A 123 12.15 16.98 4.96
N ARG A 124 13.18 16.83 4.12
CA ARG A 124 14.40 17.63 4.23
C ARG A 124 14.12 19.10 3.95
N ILE A 125 13.25 19.40 2.98
CA ILE A 125 12.78 20.77 2.71
C ILE A 125 11.99 21.30 3.91
N ALA A 126 11.05 20.52 4.45
CA ALA A 126 10.23 20.93 5.59
C ALA A 126 11.09 21.23 6.84
N ALA A 127 12.00 20.33 7.20
CA ALA A 127 12.91 20.53 8.33
C ALA A 127 13.83 21.75 8.12
N TRP A 128 14.38 21.91 6.92
CA TRP A 128 15.22 23.06 6.57
C TRP A 128 14.47 24.40 6.63
N LEU A 129 13.19 24.42 6.27
CA LEU A 129 12.32 25.60 6.40
C LEU A 129 12.00 25.90 7.87
N GLN A 130 11.74 24.88 8.70
CA GLN A 130 11.43 25.04 10.13
C GLN A 130 12.57 25.68 10.92
N GLU A 131 13.82 25.48 10.50
CA GLU A 131 14.99 26.17 11.08
C GLU A 131 15.03 27.67 10.77
N ARG A 132 14.29 28.14 9.74
CA ARG A 132 14.41 29.50 9.17
C ARG A 132 13.14 30.34 9.25
N ALA A 133 12.01 29.70 9.53
CA ALA A 133 10.70 30.31 9.53
C ALA A 133 9.75 29.56 10.47
N ILE A 134 8.71 30.24 10.91
CA ILE A 134 7.53 29.59 11.47
C ILE A 134 6.77 28.95 10.30
N VAL A 135 6.83 27.62 10.21
CA VAL A 135 6.24 26.87 9.11
C VAL A 135 4.90 26.28 9.55
N ALA A 136 3.82 26.73 8.91
CA ALA A 136 2.54 26.03 8.92
C ALA A 136 2.58 24.95 7.84
N ILE A 137 2.60 23.68 8.21
CA ILE A 137 2.44 22.58 7.25
C ILE A 137 0.94 22.41 7.04
N ALA A 138 0.45 22.61 5.80
CA ALA A 138 -0.95 22.39 5.49
C ALA A 138 -1.34 20.97 5.91
N ALA A 139 -2.41 20.85 6.70
CA ALA A 139 -2.80 19.55 7.23
C ALA A 139 -3.02 18.58 6.06
N PRO A 140 -2.39 17.39 6.09
CA PRO A 140 -2.73 16.28 5.23
C PRO A 140 -4.24 16.15 5.07
N GLY A 141 -4.71 15.98 3.84
CA GLY A 141 -6.12 15.64 3.61
C GLY A 141 -6.49 14.36 4.37
N ARG A 142 -7.78 14.19 4.68
CA ARG A 142 -8.30 13.03 5.44
C ARG A 142 -7.96 11.67 4.81
N SER A 143 -7.56 11.66 3.53
CA SER A 143 -7.15 10.49 2.75
C SER A 143 -5.67 10.12 2.89
N GLU A 144 -4.85 10.92 3.57
CA GLU A 144 -3.41 10.66 3.65
C GLU A 144 -3.11 9.59 4.71
N LEU A 145 -2.88 8.37 4.24
CA LEU A 145 -2.51 7.25 5.09
C LEU A 145 -1.15 7.49 5.79
N PRO A 146 -0.93 6.86 6.96
CA PRO A 146 0.36 6.90 7.63
C PRO A 146 1.50 6.51 6.70
N SER A 147 2.53 7.36 6.65
CA SER A 147 3.65 7.13 5.76
C SER A 147 4.92 7.76 6.29
N VAL A 148 6.06 7.23 5.84
CA VAL A 148 7.38 7.81 6.11
C VAL A 148 7.45 9.19 5.44
N GLY A 149 6.96 10.23 6.12
CA GLY A 149 7.11 11.65 5.76
C GLY A 149 5.86 12.48 5.84
N GLY A 150 4.73 11.80 5.89
CA GLY A 150 3.51 12.39 6.41
C GLY A 150 3.36 12.08 7.90
N ILE A 151 2.13 11.83 8.28
CA ILE A 151 1.73 11.53 9.65
C ILE A 151 2.08 10.09 10.05
N THR A 152 2.29 9.92 11.35
CA THR A 152 2.38 8.64 12.02
C THR A 152 1.02 7.96 12.10
N ALA A 153 1.02 6.67 12.39
CA ALA A 153 -0.19 5.90 12.63
C ALA A 153 -0.98 6.43 13.85
N ALA A 154 -0.28 6.89 14.88
CA ALA A 154 -0.89 7.48 16.07
C ALA A 154 -1.57 8.82 15.76
N GLU A 155 -0.90 9.72 15.02
CA GLU A 155 -1.49 10.98 14.59
C GLU A 155 -2.69 10.78 13.67
N TYR A 156 -2.64 9.78 12.77
CA TYR A 156 -3.78 9.41 11.94
C TYR A 156 -4.97 8.98 12.79
N ILE A 157 -4.78 8.07 13.75
CA ILE A 157 -5.85 7.60 14.64
C ILE A 157 -6.42 8.77 15.46
N ALA A 158 -5.57 9.64 15.99
CA ALA A 158 -6.01 10.82 16.75
C ALA A 158 -6.89 11.76 15.90
N ARG A 159 -6.52 11.99 14.63
CA ARG A 159 -7.33 12.78 13.69
C ARG A 159 -8.64 12.08 13.33
N ASP A 160 -8.58 10.78 13.09
CA ASP A 160 -9.76 9.95 12.80
C ASP A 160 -10.76 10.02 13.96
N TYR A 161 -10.29 9.89 15.20
CA TYR A 161 -11.10 10.04 16.41
C TYR A 161 -11.64 11.46 16.59
N ALA A 162 -10.81 12.49 16.41
CA ALA A 162 -11.27 13.87 16.50
C ALA A 162 -12.42 14.17 15.54
N ALA A 163 -12.35 13.63 14.32
CA ALA A 163 -13.33 13.82 13.26
C ALA A 163 -14.46 12.77 13.24
N SER A 164 -14.43 11.77 14.12
CA SER A 164 -15.44 10.71 14.19
C SER A 164 -16.71 11.23 14.85
N VAL A 165 -17.85 10.94 14.22
CA VAL A 165 -19.19 11.21 14.80
C VAL A 165 -19.60 10.14 15.80
N HIS A 166 -18.92 8.99 15.81
CA HIS A 166 -19.20 7.84 16.69
C HIS A 166 -18.32 7.83 17.93
N LYS A 167 -17.66 8.95 18.25
CA LYS A 167 -16.83 9.06 19.45
C LYS A 167 -17.68 9.23 20.69
N ASP A 168 -17.26 8.58 21.76
CA ASP A 168 -17.67 8.93 23.10
C ASP A 168 -17.10 10.32 23.45
N LYS A 169 -17.92 11.18 24.06
CA LYS A 169 -17.54 12.58 24.34
C LYS A 169 -16.51 12.69 25.45
N GLU A 170 -16.52 11.79 26.43
CA GLU A 170 -15.62 11.83 27.57
C GLU A 170 -14.27 11.20 27.21
N LEU A 171 -14.30 10.05 26.54
CA LEU A 171 -13.08 9.34 26.15
C LEU A 171 -12.42 9.91 24.89
N GLY A 172 -13.14 10.75 24.13
CA GLY A 172 -12.65 11.37 22.90
C GLY A 172 -12.40 10.37 21.76
N ARG A 173 -12.90 9.14 21.87
CA ARG A 173 -12.70 8.04 20.91
C ARG A 173 -13.95 7.18 20.77
N PRO A 174 -14.11 6.43 19.68
CA PRO A 174 -15.17 5.43 19.57
C PRO A 174 -15.05 4.35 20.64
N VAL A 175 -16.20 3.79 21.01
CA VAL A 175 -16.33 2.65 21.93
C VAL A 175 -17.20 1.55 21.33
N PRO A 176 -16.89 0.27 21.61
CA PRO A 176 -17.68 -0.85 21.14
C PRO A 176 -19.06 -0.88 21.81
N ARG A 177 -20.12 -0.88 21.00
CA ARG A 177 -21.51 -0.99 21.49
C ARG A 177 -21.90 -2.43 21.85
N TYR A 178 -21.28 -3.41 21.19
CA TYR A 178 -21.65 -4.83 21.32
C TYR A 178 -20.40 -5.67 21.58
N ALA A 179 -20.52 -6.72 22.40
CA ALA A 179 -19.39 -7.57 22.76
C ALA A 179 -18.74 -8.24 21.54
N TYR A 180 -19.51 -8.63 20.52
CA TYR A 180 -18.99 -9.25 19.30
C TYR A 180 -18.06 -8.32 18.49
N ASN A 181 -18.14 -7.01 18.70
CA ASN A 181 -17.21 -6.05 18.11
C ASN A 181 -15.82 -6.08 18.78
N CYS A 182 -15.68 -6.82 19.87
CA CYS A 182 -14.42 -7.05 20.57
C CYS A 182 -14.02 -8.53 20.58
N THR A 183 -14.85 -9.46 20.11
CA THR A 183 -14.54 -10.89 20.11
C THR A 183 -13.61 -11.24 18.96
N SER A 184 -12.36 -11.56 19.28
CA SER A 184 -11.31 -11.96 18.32
C SER A 184 -11.59 -13.31 17.66
N ARG A 185 -10.74 -13.68 16.70
CA ARG A 185 -10.79 -14.98 16.02
C ARG A 185 -10.59 -16.17 16.96
N ASP A 186 -9.79 -15.99 18.01
CA ASP A 186 -9.55 -16.97 19.08
C ASP A 186 -10.54 -16.83 20.25
N GLU A 187 -11.70 -16.19 20.01
CA GLU A 187 -12.81 -16.08 20.97
C GLU A 187 -12.44 -15.35 22.28
N ARG A 188 -11.40 -14.52 22.23
CA ARG A 188 -10.96 -13.66 23.34
C ARG A 188 -11.45 -12.22 23.13
N THR A 189 -11.40 -11.42 24.18
CA THR A 189 -11.75 -9.99 24.11
C THR A 189 -10.53 -9.18 23.68
N ILE A 190 -10.67 -8.41 22.61
CA ILE A 190 -9.69 -7.43 22.15
C ILE A 190 -9.85 -6.17 23.01
N GLU A 191 -8.80 -5.78 23.71
CA GLU A 191 -8.77 -4.57 24.51
C GLU A 191 -8.16 -3.39 23.73
N HIS A 192 -8.68 -2.18 23.94
CA HIS A 192 -8.13 -0.97 23.35
C HIS A 192 -6.74 -0.68 23.92
N GLY A 193 -5.75 -0.50 23.03
CA GLY A 193 -4.35 -0.34 23.39
C GLY A 193 -3.59 -1.65 23.60
N SER A 194 -4.24 -2.81 23.46
CA SER A 194 -3.60 -4.11 23.68
C SER A 194 -2.75 -4.58 22.51
N LYS A 195 -1.80 -5.48 22.79
CA LYS A 195 -1.00 -6.15 21.78
C LYS A 195 -1.83 -7.27 21.16
N VAL A 196 -1.88 -7.29 19.84
CA VAL A 196 -2.60 -8.31 19.08
C VAL A 196 -1.74 -8.90 17.96
N TRP A 197 -2.17 -10.05 17.45
CA TRP A 197 -1.56 -10.77 16.35
C TRP A 197 -2.56 -10.91 15.20
N PHE A 198 -2.06 -11.00 13.96
CA PHE A 198 -2.90 -11.17 12.79
C PHE A 198 -2.08 -11.76 11.63
N LEU A 199 -2.75 -12.17 10.55
CA LEU A 199 -2.10 -12.66 9.34
C LEU A 199 -2.04 -11.56 8.28
N ASP A 200 -0.87 -11.35 7.67
CA ASP A 200 -0.79 -10.54 6.46
C ASP A 200 -1.44 -11.26 5.26
N ARG A 201 -1.58 -10.56 4.12
CA ARG A 201 -2.13 -11.15 2.88
C ARG A 201 -1.32 -12.35 2.35
N LYS A 202 -0.09 -12.54 2.84
CA LYS A 202 0.78 -13.66 2.48
C LYS A 202 0.69 -14.78 3.52
N GLY A 203 -0.15 -14.69 4.56
CA GLY A 203 -0.25 -15.70 5.61
C GLY A 203 0.87 -15.64 6.64
N ARG A 204 1.63 -14.55 6.72
CA ARG A 204 2.65 -14.37 7.75
C ARG A 204 2.05 -13.78 9.00
N ILE A 205 2.51 -14.24 10.15
CA ILE A 205 2.08 -13.72 11.43
C ILE A 205 2.75 -12.36 11.68
N CYS A 206 1.93 -11.35 11.88
CA CYS A 206 2.32 -10.00 12.28
C CYS A 206 1.78 -9.70 13.68
N ARG A 207 2.35 -8.67 14.31
CA ARG A 207 1.89 -8.14 15.60
C ARG A 207 1.74 -6.64 15.54
N GLY A 208 0.85 -6.10 16.34
CA GLY A 208 0.65 -4.67 16.48
C GLY A 208 -0.08 -4.31 17.76
N THR A 209 -0.42 -3.03 17.89
CA THR A 209 -1.25 -2.50 18.98
C THR A 209 -2.63 -2.16 18.43
N ALA A 210 -3.69 -2.70 19.03
CA ALA A 210 -5.05 -2.54 18.57
C ALA A 210 -5.71 -1.30 19.19
N PHE A 211 -6.42 -0.53 18.36
CA PHE A 211 -7.20 0.63 18.76
C PHE A 211 -8.58 0.50 18.11
N TYR A 212 -9.63 0.54 18.94
CA TYR A 212 -10.99 0.35 18.44
C TYR A 212 -11.37 1.44 17.42
N ASN A 213 -11.91 1.04 16.28
CA ASN A 213 -12.39 1.98 15.27
C ASN A 213 -13.92 2.07 15.30
N ILE A 214 -14.60 1.22 14.53
CA ILE A 214 -16.06 1.25 14.42
C ILE A 214 -16.58 -0.15 14.11
N ASN A 215 -17.75 -0.51 14.63
CA ASN A 215 -18.32 -1.85 14.49
C ASN A 215 -17.30 -2.91 14.87
N ASN A 216 -17.10 -3.93 14.03
CA ASN A 216 -16.09 -4.96 14.25
C ASN A 216 -14.70 -4.58 13.72
N MET A 217 -14.45 -3.33 13.37
CA MET A 217 -13.19 -2.87 12.79
C MET A 217 -12.26 -2.27 13.84
N TRP A 218 -10.98 -2.57 13.71
CA TRP A 218 -9.91 -2.16 14.61
C TRP A 218 -8.73 -1.61 13.82
N TRP A 219 -8.25 -0.46 14.26
CA TRP A 219 -6.96 0.08 13.83
C TRP A 219 -5.84 -0.73 14.51
N VAL A 220 -4.96 -1.36 13.74
CA VAL A 220 -3.80 -2.08 14.27
C VAL A 220 -2.52 -1.38 13.82
N VAL A 221 -1.80 -0.82 14.78
CA VAL A 221 -0.52 -0.12 14.59
C VAL A 221 0.62 -1.14 14.62
N VAL A 222 1.28 -1.34 13.49
CA VAL A 222 2.43 -2.27 13.34
C VAL A 222 3.80 -1.59 13.34
N GLY A 223 3.81 -0.27 13.47
CA GLY A 223 5.01 0.57 13.58
C GLY A 223 4.63 2.04 13.43
N ALA A 224 5.59 2.96 13.55
CA ALA A 224 5.34 4.40 13.52
C ALA A 224 4.50 4.87 12.31
N TYR A 225 4.64 4.21 11.16
CA TYR A 225 3.94 4.53 9.92
C TYR A 225 3.10 3.38 9.36
N GLY A 226 2.97 2.28 10.12
CA GLY A 226 2.27 1.09 9.68
C GLY A 226 0.93 0.99 10.36
N LEU A 227 -0.15 1.15 9.59
CA LEU A 227 -1.52 1.06 10.07
C LEU A 227 -2.31 0.05 9.23
N ARG A 228 -3.12 -0.78 9.89
CA ARG A 228 -4.07 -1.70 9.27
C ARG A 228 -5.45 -1.43 9.85
N ASN A 229 -6.49 -1.57 9.03
CA ASN A 229 -7.86 -1.68 9.51
C ASN A 229 -8.25 -3.16 9.39
N LEU A 230 -8.41 -3.84 10.52
CA LEU A 230 -8.69 -5.28 10.57
C LEU A 230 -10.02 -5.52 11.25
N ALA A 231 -10.77 -6.49 10.75
CA ALA A 231 -11.97 -6.95 11.44
C ALA A 231 -11.59 -7.83 12.64
N THR A 232 -12.48 -7.94 13.63
CA THR A 232 -12.26 -8.77 14.83
C THR A 232 -11.87 -10.22 14.51
N HIS A 233 -12.50 -10.82 13.50
CA HIS A 233 -12.24 -12.19 13.04
C HIS A 233 -10.90 -12.37 12.31
N GLU A 234 -10.17 -11.29 12.05
CA GLU A 234 -8.80 -11.32 11.51
C GLU A 234 -7.73 -11.21 12.62
N ILE A 235 -8.15 -10.85 13.83
CA ILE A 235 -7.28 -10.57 14.98
C ILE A 235 -7.24 -11.78 15.91
N LEU A 236 -6.05 -12.04 16.47
CA LEU A 236 -5.78 -13.02 17.52
C LEU A 236 -5.25 -12.27 18.75
N VAL A 237 -5.81 -12.53 19.92
CA VAL A 237 -5.33 -11.94 21.17
C VAL A 237 -4.13 -12.73 21.69
N GLU A 238 -4.24 -14.06 21.67
CA GLU A 238 -3.16 -14.93 22.07
C GLU A 238 -2.07 -14.99 21.00
N LYS A 239 -0.82 -15.11 21.48
CA LYS A 239 0.33 -15.28 20.59
C LYS A 239 0.21 -16.63 19.89
N PRO A 240 0.10 -16.66 18.56
CA PRO A 240 -0.04 -17.92 17.87
C PRO A 240 1.30 -18.68 17.85
N GLU A 241 1.22 -20.00 17.87
CA GLU A 241 2.40 -20.86 17.73
C GLU A 241 3.03 -20.76 16.34
N GLY A 242 4.33 -21.07 16.28
CA GLY A 242 5.06 -21.17 15.01
C GLY A 242 5.11 -19.84 14.25
N LEU A 243 5.59 -18.75 14.87
CA LEU A 243 5.65 -17.41 14.26
C LEU A 243 6.37 -17.34 12.90
N ARG A 244 7.27 -18.30 12.62
CA ARG A 244 8.00 -18.39 11.35
C ARG A 244 7.28 -19.24 10.30
N VAL A 245 6.24 -19.96 10.68
CA VAL A 245 5.42 -20.77 9.79
C VAL A 245 4.47 -19.84 9.04
N LYS A 246 4.50 -19.95 7.71
CA LYS A 246 3.62 -19.19 6.83
C LYS A 246 2.32 -19.96 6.62
N ARG A 247 1.21 -19.40 7.08
CA ARG A 247 -0.14 -19.97 7.01
C ARG A 247 -0.80 -19.59 5.68
N ASN A 248 -0.30 -20.18 4.60
CA ASN A 248 -0.73 -19.89 3.23
C ASN A 248 -1.05 -21.16 2.43
N GLU A 249 -1.56 -22.19 3.10
CA GLU A 249 -1.83 -23.53 2.58
C GLU A 249 -2.71 -23.47 1.34
N ARG A 250 -3.81 -22.69 1.39
CA ARG A 250 -4.71 -22.45 0.26
C ARG A 250 -3.98 -21.89 -0.95
N ALA A 251 -3.25 -20.78 -0.78
CA ALA A 251 -2.52 -20.13 -1.87
C ALA A 251 -1.35 -20.99 -2.39
N ARG A 252 -0.72 -21.80 -1.52
CA ARG A 252 0.30 -22.77 -1.91
C ARG A 252 -0.30 -23.85 -2.79
N ARG A 253 -1.44 -24.42 -2.39
CA ARG A 253 -2.16 -25.44 -3.14
C ARG A 253 -2.60 -24.93 -4.51
N GLU A 254 -3.28 -23.78 -4.55
CA GLU A 254 -3.73 -23.15 -5.79
C GLU A 254 -2.57 -22.95 -6.78
N ARG A 255 -1.43 -22.44 -6.30
CA ARG A 255 -0.25 -22.27 -7.15
C ARG A 255 0.32 -23.59 -7.67
N LEU A 256 0.43 -24.60 -6.81
CA LEU A 256 0.99 -25.89 -7.19
C LEU A 256 0.06 -26.64 -8.16
N GLU A 257 -1.25 -26.58 -7.96
CA GLU A 257 -2.22 -27.16 -8.90
C GLU A 257 -2.21 -26.44 -10.25
N ALA A 258 -2.10 -25.11 -10.26
CA ALA A 258 -1.95 -24.35 -11.51
C ALA A 258 -0.67 -24.74 -12.26
N GLU A 259 0.45 -24.92 -11.57
CA GLU A 259 1.70 -25.41 -12.17
C GLU A 259 1.58 -26.86 -12.66
N LEU A 260 0.84 -27.71 -11.94
CA LEU A 260 0.54 -29.07 -12.37
C LEU A 260 -0.25 -29.07 -13.68
N SER A 261 -1.34 -28.30 -13.76
CA SER A 261 -2.13 -28.15 -14.99
C SER A 261 -1.30 -27.62 -16.15
N LYS A 262 -0.43 -26.62 -15.93
CA LYS A 262 0.50 -26.12 -16.96
C LYS A 262 1.47 -27.21 -17.45
N ALA A 263 2.03 -28.00 -16.54
CA ALA A 263 2.95 -29.08 -16.89
C ALA A 263 2.26 -30.16 -17.74
N VAL A 264 1.02 -30.52 -17.41
CA VAL A 264 0.21 -31.46 -18.19
C VAL A 264 -0.09 -30.92 -19.59
N ILE A 265 -0.54 -29.66 -19.69
CA ILE A 265 -0.83 -29.01 -20.98
C ILE A 265 0.42 -28.94 -21.87
N ALA A 266 1.58 -28.68 -21.28
CA ALA A 266 2.86 -28.65 -21.98
C ALA A 266 3.48 -30.05 -22.22
N MET A 267 2.75 -31.14 -21.90
CA MET A 267 3.23 -32.52 -22.01
C MET A 267 4.52 -32.83 -21.23
N ASN A 268 4.83 -32.05 -20.19
CA ASN A 268 5.96 -32.30 -19.30
C ASN A 268 5.53 -33.20 -18.13
N PHE A 269 5.45 -34.50 -18.41
CA PHE A 269 4.92 -35.49 -17.47
C PHE A 269 5.82 -35.73 -16.25
N GLU A 270 7.14 -35.59 -16.37
CA GLU A 270 8.05 -35.71 -15.22
C GLU A 270 7.81 -34.63 -14.17
N ARG A 271 7.66 -33.37 -14.62
CA ARG A 271 7.31 -32.25 -13.74
C ARG A 271 5.91 -32.44 -13.15
N ALA A 272 4.95 -32.90 -13.95
CA ALA A 272 3.60 -33.18 -13.48
C ALA A 272 3.57 -34.28 -12.40
N ALA A 273 4.32 -35.38 -12.59
CA ALA A 273 4.43 -36.46 -11.61
C ALA A 273 5.04 -35.96 -10.30
N THR A 274 6.09 -35.14 -10.37
CA THR A 274 6.71 -34.52 -9.19
C THR A 274 5.71 -33.63 -8.43
N LEU A 275 5.00 -32.74 -9.14
CA LEU A 275 4.02 -31.83 -8.52
C LEU A 275 2.83 -32.61 -7.93
N ARG A 276 2.37 -33.66 -8.59
CA ARG A 276 1.32 -34.56 -8.07
C ARG A 276 1.77 -35.19 -6.75
N ARG A 277 2.99 -35.74 -6.68
CA ARG A 277 3.53 -36.34 -5.45
C ARG A 277 3.67 -35.32 -4.32
N VAL A 278 4.07 -34.09 -4.62
CA VAL A 278 4.16 -33.00 -3.62
C VAL A 278 2.78 -32.58 -3.08
N LEU A 279 1.75 -32.62 -3.92
CA LEU A 279 0.38 -32.21 -3.56
C LEU A 279 -0.41 -33.31 -2.84
N PHE A 280 -0.33 -34.53 -3.36
CA PHE A 280 -1.24 -35.63 -3.00
C PHE A 280 -0.51 -36.91 -2.59
N GLY A 281 0.83 -36.93 -2.63
CA GLY A 281 1.60 -38.16 -2.43
C GLY A 281 1.27 -39.20 -3.50
N ASP A 282 1.13 -40.45 -3.08
CA ASP A 282 0.76 -41.57 -3.95
C ASP A 282 -0.75 -41.87 -3.92
N ALA A 283 -1.54 -41.09 -3.17
CA ALA A 283 -2.97 -41.29 -3.04
C ALA A 283 -3.72 -41.08 -4.38
N PRO A 284 -4.84 -41.79 -4.59
CA PRO A 284 -5.72 -41.53 -5.72
C PRO A 284 -6.33 -40.13 -5.61
N VAL A 285 -6.57 -39.51 -6.77
CA VAL A 285 -7.04 -38.14 -6.88
C VAL A 285 -8.34 -38.12 -7.67
N PHE A 286 -9.33 -37.42 -7.13
CA PHE A 286 -10.68 -37.36 -7.65
C PHE A 286 -10.98 -35.96 -8.19
N LEU A 287 -11.94 -35.90 -9.11
CA LEU A 287 -12.55 -34.66 -9.58
C LEU A 287 -13.95 -34.55 -8.98
N ILE A 288 -14.50 -33.34 -8.94
CA ILE A 288 -15.88 -33.09 -8.56
C ILE A 288 -16.59 -32.46 -9.75
N TRP A 289 -17.73 -33.00 -10.12
CA TRP A 289 -18.59 -32.50 -11.19
C TRP A 289 -19.86 -31.88 -10.62
N SER A 290 -20.30 -30.76 -11.19
CA SER A 290 -21.58 -30.14 -10.88
C SER A 290 -22.58 -30.39 -12.00
N LYS A 291 -23.68 -31.07 -11.65
CA LYS A 291 -24.79 -31.33 -12.57
C LYS A 291 -25.52 -30.04 -12.96
N GLU A 292 -25.62 -29.08 -12.02
CA GLU A 292 -26.34 -27.83 -12.24
C GLU A 292 -25.56 -26.87 -13.15
N LYS A 293 -24.23 -26.87 -13.07
CA LYS A 293 -23.36 -25.98 -13.85
C LYS A 293 -22.74 -26.62 -15.08
N ASP A 294 -22.99 -27.93 -15.28
CA ASP A 294 -22.41 -28.73 -16.35
C ASP A 294 -20.86 -28.56 -16.43
N ALA A 295 -20.21 -28.58 -15.27
CA ALA A 295 -18.80 -28.20 -15.14
C ALA A 295 -18.12 -28.81 -13.91
N TYR A 296 -16.79 -28.95 -13.97
CA TYR A 296 -15.96 -29.39 -12.86
C TYR A 296 -15.77 -28.30 -11.80
N TYR A 297 -15.73 -28.70 -10.53
CA TYR A 297 -15.44 -27.81 -9.41
C TYR A 297 -13.94 -27.52 -9.31
N ARG A 298 -13.57 -26.24 -9.23
CA ARG A 298 -12.17 -25.81 -9.08
C ARG A 298 -11.70 -25.87 -7.63
N SER A 299 -10.40 -26.13 -7.46
CA SER A 299 -9.79 -26.22 -6.14
C SER A 299 -9.94 -24.93 -5.33
N CYS A 300 -9.94 -25.10 -4.01
CA CYS A 300 -10.03 -24.00 -3.06
C CYS A 300 -11.25 -23.08 -3.28
N SER A 301 -12.38 -23.65 -3.70
CA SER A 301 -13.64 -22.94 -3.95
C SER A 301 -13.52 -21.80 -4.97
N ALA A 302 -12.70 -22.01 -6.02
CA ALA A 302 -12.45 -21.02 -7.07
C ALA A 302 -13.45 -21.07 -8.24
N GLY A 303 -14.67 -21.58 -7.99
CA GLY A 303 -15.75 -21.68 -8.99
C GLY A 303 -15.72 -22.97 -9.82
N TYR A 304 -16.15 -22.88 -11.09
CA TYR A 304 -16.34 -24.02 -11.98
C TYR A 304 -15.52 -23.89 -13.27
N THR A 305 -15.30 -25.01 -13.97
CA THR A 305 -14.59 -25.06 -15.27
C THR A 305 -15.07 -26.26 -16.08
N THR A 306 -15.28 -26.08 -17.39
CA THR A 306 -15.62 -27.18 -18.29
C THR A 306 -14.39 -27.99 -18.72
N ASP A 307 -13.19 -27.39 -18.61
CA ASP A 307 -11.92 -28.04 -18.91
C ASP A 307 -11.43 -28.92 -17.74
N ALA A 308 -11.43 -30.24 -17.95
CA ALA A 308 -10.97 -31.24 -16.99
C ALA A 308 -9.49 -31.07 -16.59
N SER A 309 -8.64 -30.54 -17.49
CA SER A 309 -7.23 -30.32 -17.18
C SER A 309 -7.02 -29.23 -16.12
N ARG A 310 -7.98 -28.30 -16.03
CA ARG A 310 -8.05 -27.17 -15.08
C ARG A 310 -8.98 -27.43 -13.89
N ALA A 311 -9.58 -28.61 -13.82
CA ALA A 311 -10.43 -29.02 -12.70
C ALA A 311 -9.61 -29.10 -11.40
N GLY A 312 -10.29 -28.84 -10.28
CA GLY A 312 -9.72 -29.06 -8.96
C GLY A 312 -9.49 -30.54 -8.72
N ARG A 313 -8.39 -30.85 -8.03
CA ARG A 313 -7.99 -32.21 -7.69
C ARG A 313 -8.12 -32.42 -6.19
N TYR A 314 -8.78 -33.49 -5.78
CA TYR A 314 -9.17 -33.73 -4.39
C TYR A 314 -8.77 -35.13 -3.93
N LEU A 315 -8.42 -35.27 -2.65
CA LEU A 315 -8.39 -36.58 -2.00
C LEU A 315 -9.83 -37.06 -1.74
N ARG A 316 -10.03 -38.36 -1.55
CA ARG A 316 -11.36 -38.96 -1.35
C ARG A 316 -12.15 -38.27 -0.22
N ASP A 317 -11.58 -38.26 0.99
CA ASP A 317 -12.21 -37.65 2.19
C ASP A 317 -12.47 -36.15 2.04
N GLU A 318 -11.68 -35.47 1.20
CA GLU A 318 -11.92 -34.07 0.87
C GLU A 318 -13.09 -33.91 -0.10
N ALA A 319 -13.12 -34.71 -1.15
CA ALA A 319 -14.20 -34.70 -2.13
C ALA A 319 -15.54 -35.04 -1.46
N GLU A 320 -15.57 -36.05 -0.60
CA GLU A 320 -16.77 -36.46 0.15
C GLU A 320 -17.29 -35.34 1.06
N ARG A 321 -16.40 -34.64 1.77
CA ARG A 321 -16.81 -33.47 2.59
C ARG A 321 -17.39 -32.32 1.77
N ILE A 322 -16.89 -32.10 0.56
CA ILE A 322 -17.40 -31.04 -0.34
C ILE A 322 -18.74 -31.46 -0.95
N VAL A 323 -18.90 -32.73 -1.32
CA VAL A 323 -20.11 -33.23 -1.99
C VAL A 323 -21.25 -33.50 -1.01
N ALA A 324 -20.97 -33.97 0.21
CA ALA A 324 -21.98 -34.35 1.21
C ALA A 324 -23.09 -33.29 1.47
N PRO A 325 -22.81 -31.97 1.56
CA PRO A 325 -23.85 -30.96 1.74
C PRO A 325 -24.55 -30.53 0.43
N HIS A 326 -24.23 -31.12 -0.72
CA HIS A 326 -24.62 -30.62 -2.05
C HIS A 326 -25.06 -31.74 -3.01
N ASP A 327 -26.38 -31.96 -3.13
CA ASP A 327 -26.98 -33.01 -3.97
C ASP A 327 -26.67 -32.87 -5.48
N PHE A 328 -26.28 -31.66 -5.92
CA PHE A 328 -25.94 -31.37 -7.32
C PHE A 328 -24.47 -31.66 -7.66
N LEU A 329 -23.63 -32.02 -6.68
CA LEU A 329 -22.23 -32.38 -6.89
C LEU A 329 -22.05 -33.90 -6.94
N THR A 330 -21.06 -34.37 -7.69
CA THR A 330 -20.74 -35.81 -7.79
C THR A 330 -19.24 -36.01 -7.92
N ILE A 331 -18.72 -37.01 -7.23
CA ILE A 331 -17.29 -37.37 -7.28
C ILE A 331 -17.06 -38.19 -8.56
N ILE A 332 -16.05 -37.81 -9.33
CA ILE A 332 -15.58 -38.53 -10.51
C ILE A 332 -14.21 -39.11 -10.20
N ASP A 333 -14.07 -40.42 -10.42
CA ASP A 333 -12.79 -41.10 -10.45
C ASP A 333 -12.24 -41.11 -11.89
N PRO A 334 -11.21 -40.30 -12.20
CA PRO A 334 -10.66 -40.24 -13.54
C PRO A 334 -9.94 -41.52 -13.97
N THR A 335 -9.62 -42.43 -13.04
CA THR A 335 -8.99 -43.73 -13.35
C THR A 335 -10.01 -44.83 -13.65
N ALA A 336 -11.26 -44.66 -13.22
CA ALA A 336 -12.33 -45.63 -13.45
C ALA A 336 -12.90 -45.61 -14.88
N VAL A 337 -12.60 -44.58 -15.68
CA VAL A 337 -13.13 -44.41 -17.05
C VAL A 337 -12.32 -45.17 -18.11
N ALA A 338 -11.23 -45.84 -17.71
CA ALA A 338 -10.34 -46.58 -18.63
C ALA A 338 -10.55 -48.11 -18.64
N ALA A 339 -11.67 -48.60 -18.11
CA ALA A 339 -12.02 -50.03 -18.09
C ALA A 339 -13.12 -50.38 -19.09
#